data_AF-A0A0S8BX73-F1
#
_entry.id   AF-A0A0S8BX73-F1
#
_cell.length_a   1.000
_cell.length_b   1.000
_cell.length_c   1.000
_cell.angle_alpha   90.00
_cell.angle_beta   90.00
_cell.angle_gamma   90.00
#
_symmetry.space_group_name_H-M   'P 1'
#
loop_
_entity.id
_entity.type
_entity.pdbx_description
1 polymer ?
#
loop_
_entity_poly.entity_id
_entity_poly.type
_entity_poly.pdbx_seq_one_letter_code
_entity_poly.pdbx_strand_id
1 'polypeptide(L)'
;MREPPWKRLVEELKDQGYESVYLDRLRATLDVKQQHAILEKEIIQEMAHALGRSAARVDHALLELELIERALCSETDQPRKNALLSAHDAKREEALRLRRDLLIHREALGIRRNDCLERLYPIPPRREDPEG
;
A
#
# COMPACT_ATOMS: atom_id res chain seq x y z
N MET A 1 -20.07 2.77 17.39
CA MET A 1 -20.32 2.30 18.77
C MET A 1 -20.86 3.47 19.59
N ARG A 2 -21.93 3.29 20.37
CA ARG A 2 -22.40 4.32 21.32
C ARG A 2 -21.36 4.47 22.44
N GLU A 3 -21.04 5.69 22.82
CA GLU A 3 -20.17 5.92 23.97
C GLU A 3 -20.83 5.39 25.25
N PRO A 4 -20.05 4.80 26.18
CA PRO A 4 -20.59 4.35 27.44
C PRO A 4 -21.16 5.53 28.23
N PRO A 5 -22.34 5.40 28.86
CA PRO A 5 -22.99 6.50 29.58
C PRO A 5 -22.14 7.05 30.74
N TRP A 6 -21.22 6.25 31.27
CA TRP A 6 -20.33 6.62 32.35
C TRP A 6 -19.09 7.41 31.90
N LYS A 7 -18.77 7.50 30.61
CA LYS A 7 -17.60 8.27 30.12
C LYS A 7 -17.73 9.76 30.45
N ARG A 8 -18.90 10.34 30.16
CA ARG A 8 -19.21 11.75 30.47
C ARG A 8 -19.15 12.02 31.97
N LEU A 9 -19.67 11.10 32.79
CA LEU A 9 -19.61 11.21 34.24
C LEU A 9 -18.16 11.23 34.76
N VAL A 10 -17.27 10.41 34.18
CA VAL A 10 -15.85 10.40 34.54
C VAL A 10 -15.16 11.72 34.16
N GLU A 11 -15.48 12.28 33.00
CA GLU A 11 -14.96 13.58 32.54
C GLU A 11 -15.43 14.73 33.44
N GLU A 12 -16.74 14.80 33.74
CA GLU A 12 -17.31 15.83 34.63
C GLU A 12 -16.76 15.77 36.05
N LEU A 13 -16.64 14.58 36.64
CA LEU A 13 -16.13 14.42 38.00
C LEU A 13 -14.63 14.71 38.10
N LYS A 14 -13.88 14.46 37.02
CA LYS A 14 -12.46 14.86 36.92
C LYS A 14 -12.32 16.37 36.96
N ASP A 15 -13.14 17.10 36.19
CA ASP A 15 -13.09 18.57 36.12
C ASP A 15 -13.50 19.22 37.45
N GLN A 16 -14.31 18.53 38.26
CA GLN A 16 -14.70 18.94 39.60
C GLN A 16 -13.67 18.59 40.69
N GLY A 17 -12.57 17.89 40.33
CA GLY A 17 -11.55 17.47 41.29
C GLY A 17 -12.03 16.40 42.28
N TYR A 18 -13.04 15.62 41.92
CA TYR A 18 -13.61 14.60 42.79
C TYR A 18 -12.67 13.39 42.91
N GLU A 19 -12.37 12.96 44.14
CA GLU A 19 -11.49 11.82 44.40
C GLU A 19 -12.30 10.57 44.79
N SER A 20 -12.11 9.47 44.06
CA SER A 20 -12.76 8.19 44.35
C SER A 20 -12.02 7.02 43.73
N VAL A 21 -11.83 5.94 44.48
CA VAL A 21 -11.22 4.69 44.00
C VAL A 21 -11.99 4.11 42.79
N TYR A 22 -13.31 4.32 42.72
CA TYR A 22 -14.12 3.88 41.59
C TYR A 22 -13.91 4.75 40.35
N LEU A 23 -13.74 6.05 40.54
CA LEU A 23 -13.40 6.98 39.46
C LEU A 23 -12.04 6.64 38.87
N ASP A 24 -11.04 6.34 39.70
CA ASP A 24 -9.70 5.95 39.26
C ASP A 24 -9.70 4.68 38.41
N ARG A 25 -10.49 3.66 38.80
CA ARG A 25 -10.67 2.44 38.00
C ARG A 25 -11.29 2.71 36.64
N LEU A 26 -12.31 3.57 36.59
CA LEU A 26 -12.96 3.94 35.33
C LEU A 26 -12.02 4.76 34.43
N ARG A 27 -11.21 5.66 35.00
CA ARG A 27 -10.19 6.42 34.29
C ARG A 27 -9.12 5.52 33.68
N ALA A 28 -8.54 4.63 34.47
CA ALA A 28 -7.55 3.66 33.97
C ALA A 28 -8.10 2.84 32.79
N THR A 29 -9.38 2.44 32.86
CA THR A 29 -10.05 1.71 31.78
C THR A 29 -10.25 2.57 30.51
N LEU A 30 -10.60 3.85 30.67
CA LEU A 30 -10.74 4.80 29.54
C LEU A 30 -9.40 5.08 28.88
N ASP A 31 -8.38 5.34 29.67
CA ASP A 31 -7.03 5.65 29.17
C ASP A 31 -6.50 4.48 28.34
N VAL A 32 -6.60 3.24 28.84
CA VAL A 32 -6.20 2.04 28.08
C VAL A 32 -6.97 1.92 26.77
N LYS A 33 -8.29 2.14 26.78
CA LYS A 33 -9.12 2.10 25.55
C LYS A 33 -8.74 3.19 24.57
N GLN A 34 -8.42 4.39 25.05
CA GLN A 34 -8.02 5.51 24.20
C GLN A 34 -6.64 5.29 23.58
N GLN A 35 -5.67 4.82 24.37
CA GLN A 35 -4.34 4.44 23.90
C GLN A 35 -4.43 3.32 22.86
N HIS A 36 -5.28 2.31 23.08
CA HIS A 36 -5.54 1.25 22.11
C HIS A 36 -6.10 1.80 20.79
N ALA A 37 -7.08 2.70 20.84
CA ALA A 37 -7.65 3.31 19.63
C ALA A 37 -6.64 4.18 18.85
N ILE A 38 -5.74 4.88 19.55
CA ILE A 38 -4.65 5.64 18.91
C ILE A 38 -3.70 4.67 18.20
N LEU A 39 -3.26 3.61 18.89
CA LEU A 39 -2.38 2.59 18.32
C LEU A 39 -3.00 1.89 17.12
N GLU A 40 -4.28 1.49 17.20
CA GLU A 40 -5.01 0.90 16.06
C GLU A 40 -4.99 1.83 14.83
N LYS A 41 -5.20 3.13 15.04
CA LYS A 41 -5.16 4.13 13.97
C LYS A 41 -3.76 4.24 13.36
N GLU A 42 -2.71 4.28 14.19
CA GLU A 42 -1.32 4.33 13.72
C GLU A 42 -0.96 3.09 12.90
N ILE A 43 -1.37 1.89 13.36
CA ILE A 43 -1.18 0.64 12.61
C ILE A 43 -1.89 0.70 11.26
N ILE A 44 -3.14 1.16 11.21
CA ILE A 44 -3.89 1.31 9.95
C ILE A 44 -3.21 2.31 9.01
N GLN A 45 -2.70 3.43 9.53
CA GLN A 45 -1.98 4.42 8.73
C GLN A 45 -0.70 3.84 8.13
N GLU A 46 0.09 3.10 8.91
CA GLU A 46 1.31 2.49 8.42
C GLU A 46 1.05 1.37 7.41
N MET A 47 0.01 0.55 7.61
CA MET A 47 -0.42 -0.43 6.61
C MET A 47 -0.82 0.26 5.29
N ALA A 48 -1.57 1.37 5.37
CA ALA A 48 -1.95 2.14 4.19
C ALA A 48 -0.74 2.74 3.47
N HIS A 49 0.22 3.31 4.22
CA HIS A 49 1.46 3.83 3.65
C HIS A 49 2.31 2.72 3.00
N ALA A 50 2.43 1.56 3.65
CA ALA A 50 3.18 0.43 3.11
C ALA A 50 2.57 -0.09 1.80
N LEU A 51 1.24 -0.19 1.75
CA LEU A 51 0.52 -0.57 0.54
C LEU A 51 0.71 0.48 -0.58
N GLY A 52 0.61 1.76 -0.25
CA GLY A 52 0.84 2.86 -1.18
C GLY A 52 2.25 2.86 -1.77
N ARG A 53 3.28 2.60 -0.95
CA ARG A 53 4.66 2.42 -1.43
C ARG A 53 4.81 1.24 -2.38
N SER A 54 4.09 0.13 -2.13
CA SER A 54 4.11 -1.03 -3.03
C SER A 54 3.48 -0.69 -4.38
N ALA A 55 2.37 0.03 -4.40
CA ALA A 55 1.73 0.50 -5.63
C ALA A 55 2.65 1.44 -6.42
N ALA A 56 3.27 2.42 -5.76
CA ALA A 56 4.17 3.37 -6.40
C ALA A 56 5.40 2.70 -7.06
N ARG A 57 5.88 1.56 -6.53
CA ARG A 57 6.94 0.78 -7.18
C ARG A 57 6.47 0.17 -8.51
N VAL A 58 5.23 -0.32 -8.56
CA VAL A 58 4.64 -0.84 -9.81
C VAL A 58 4.53 0.29 -10.83
N ASP A 59 4.00 1.46 -10.42
CA ASP A 59 3.89 2.64 -11.27
C ASP A 59 5.26 3.05 -11.85
N HIS A 60 6.29 3.10 -11.00
CA HIS A 60 7.66 3.42 -11.43
C HIS A 60 8.18 2.43 -12.47
N ALA A 61 8.06 1.12 -12.21
CA ALA A 61 8.53 0.10 -13.15
C ALA A 61 7.79 0.13 -14.49
N LEU A 62 6.48 0.42 -14.47
CA LEU A 62 5.69 0.58 -15.70
C LEU A 62 6.10 1.83 -16.48
N LEU A 63 6.39 2.94 -15.80
CA LEU A 63 6.90 4.15 -16.44
C LEU A 63 8.26 3.91 -17.10
N GLU A 64 9.19 3.24 -16.41
CA GLU A 64 10.48 2.87 -17.01
C GLU A 64 10.30 1.99 -18.25
N LEU A 65 9.37 1.02 -18.18
CA LEU A 65 9.06 0.15 -19.30
C LEU A 65 8.51 0.95 -20.50
N GLU A 66 7.60 1.89 -20.25
CA GLU A 66 7.07 2.78 -21.29
C GLU A 66 8.18 3.62 -21.96
N LEU A 67 9.14 4.13 -21.17
CA LEU A 67 10.28 4.87 -21.72
C LEU A 67 11.17 4.00 -22.61
N ILE A 68 11.41 2.73 -22.22
CA ILE A 68 12.14 1.78 -23.05
C ILE A 68 11.39 1.48 -24.35
N GLU A 69 10.07 1.30 -24.28
CA GLU A 69 9.25 1.07 -25.48
C GLU A 69 9.30 2.24 -26.46
N ARG A 70 9.27 3.47 -25.95
CA ARG A 70 9.43 4.68 -26.78
C ARG A 70 10.81 4.74 -27.42
N ALA A 71 11.87 4.42 -26.68
CA ALA A 71 13.23 4.36 -27.23
C ALA A 71 13.36 3.30 -28.34
N LEU A 72 12.76 2.12 -28.15
CA LEU A 72 12.73 1.04 -29.15
C LEU A 72 12.06 1.47 -30.46
N CYS A 73 11.01 2.31 -30.40
CA CYS A 73 10.32 2.78 -31.61
C CYS A 73 11.18 3.71 -32.47
N SER A 74 12.15 4.41 -31.88
CA SER A 74 13.03 5.34 -32.59
C SER A 74 14.41 4.79 -32.92
N GLU A 75 14.80 3.66 -32.31
CA GLU A 75 16.13 3.09 -32.46
C GLU A 75 16.27 2.27 -33.75
N THR A 76 17.28 2.59 -34.54
CA THR A 76 17.59 1.94 -35.82
C THR A 76 18.88 1.13 -35.75
N ASP A 77 19.76 1.42 -34.79
CA ASP A 77 21.01 0.70 -34.62
C ASP A 77 20.77 -0.67 -33.96
N GLN A 78 21.06 -1.76 -34.69
CA GLN A 78 20.70 -3.11 -34.27
C GLN A 78 21.31 -3.53 -32.91
N PRO A 79 22.60 -3.27 -32.62
CA PRO A 79 23.17 -3.57 -31.31
C PRO A 79 22.46 -2.82 -30.17
N ARG A 80 22.12 -1.54 -30.36
CA ARG A 80 21.39 -0.75 -29.37
C ARG A 80 19.95 -1.23 -29.21
N LYS A 81 19.29 -1.57 -30.31
CA LYS A 81 17.95 -2.14 -30.31
C LYS A 81 17.90 -3.46 -29.53
N ASN A 82 18.86 -4.36 -29.75
CA ASN A 82 18.97 -5.62 -29.00
C ASN A 82 19.19 -5.38 -27.50
N ALA A 83 20.03 -4.40 -27.14
CA ALA A 83 20.25 -4.01 -25.75
C ALA A 83 18.96 -3.45 -25.10
N LEU A 84 18.20 -2.62 -25.83
CA LEU A 84 16.91 -2.10 -25.38
C LEU A 84 15.84 -3.19 -25.25
N LEU A 85 15.82 -4.20 -26.13
CA LEU A 85 14.93 -5.35 -26.02
C LEU A 85 15.24 -6.17 -24.76
N SER A 86 16.52 -6.43 -24.50
CA SER A 86 16.95 -7.11 -23.26
C SER A 86 16.58 -6.30 -22.01
N ALA A 87 16.71 -4.96 -22.06
CA ALA A 87 16.29 -4.07 -20.98
C ALA A 87 14.77 -4.06 -20.79
N HIS A 88 13.99 -4.09 -21.88
CA HIS A 88 12.53 -4.19 -21.87
C HIS A 88 12.08 -5.48 -21.18
N ASP A 89 12.64 -6.62 -21.57
CA ASP A 89 12.31 -7.91 -20.97
C ASP A 89 12.64 -7.96 -19.48
N ALA A 90 13.83 -7.47 -19.09
CA ALA A 90 14.22 -7.41 -17.68
C ALA A 90 13.26 -6.52 -16.87
N LYS A 91 12.88 -5.35 -17.40
CA LYS A 91 11.93 -4.44 -16.74
C LYS A 91 10.52 -5.00 -16.71
N ARG A 92 10.11 -5.74 -17.72
CA ARG A 92 8.82 -6.44 -17.75
C ARG A 92 8.73 -7.49 -16.64
N GLU A 93 9.77 -8.31 -16.46
CA GLU A 93 9.82 -9.30 -15.38
C GLU A 93 9.84 -8.64 -13.99
N GLU A 94 10.51 -7.50 -13.85
CA GLU A 94 10.43 -6.68 -12.64
C GLU A 94 9.01 -6.15 -12.37
N ALA A 95 8.33 -5.59 -13.37
CA ALA A 95 6.97 -5.12 -13.23
C ALA A 95 6.00 -6.26 -12.84
N LEU A 96 6.18 -7.46 -13.40
CA LEU A 96 5.39 -8.64 -13.05
C LEU A 96 5.58 -9.05 -11.58
N ARG A 97 6.83 -9.08 -11.12
CA ARG A 97 7.17 -9.36 -9.73
C ARG A 97 6.54 -8.33 -8.79
N LEU A 98 6.71 -7.04 -9.07
CA LEU A 98 6.16 -5.97 -8.22
C LEU A 98 4.63 -5.99 -8.19
N ARG A 99 3.96 -6.27 -9.31
CA ARG A 99 2.50 -6.42 -9.37
C ARG A 99 2.02 -7.63 -8.55
N ARG A 100 2.78 -8.74 -8.57
CA ARG A 100 2.52 -9.90 -7.71
C ARG A 100 2.72 -9.59 -6.23
N ASP A 101 3.76 -8.85 -5.88
CA ASP A 101 4.01 -8.43 -4.50
C ASP A 101 2.88 -7.52 -3.99
N LEU A 102 2.39 -6.60 -4.84
CA LEU A 102 1.22 -5.77 -4.52
C LEU A 102 -0.05 -6.62 -4.30
N LEU A 103 -0.28 -7.64 -5.13
CA LEU A 103 -1.39 -8.59 -4.94
C LEU A 103 -1.29 -9.29 -3.58
N ILE A 104 -0.12 -9.85 -3.25
CA ILE A 104 0.11 -10.54 -1.98
C ILE A 104 -0.11 -9.60 -0.80
N HIS A 105 0.39 -8.36 -0.88
CA HIS A 105 0.20 -7.36 0.17
C HIS A 105 -1.29 -7.04 0.38
N ARG A 106 -2.06 -6.87 -0.71
CA ARG A 106 -3.51 -6.64 -0.64
C ARG A 106 -4.24 -7.81 0.02
N GLU A 107 -3.89 -9.04 -0.35
CA GLU A 107 -4.49 -10.25 0.23
C GLU A 107 -4.16 -10.39 1.72
N ALA A 108 -2.93 -10.06 2.13
CA ALA A 108 -2.50 -10.06 3.53
C ALA A 108 -3.31 -9.06 4.38
N LEU A 109 -3.74 -7.94 3.79
CA LEU A 109 -4.63 -6.96 4.43
C LEU A 109 -6.12 -7.33 4.31
N GLY A 110 -6.45 -8.50 3.77
CA GLY A 110 -7.83 -8.99 3.62
C GLY A 110 -8.58 -8.44 2.42
N ILE A 111 -7.92 -7.73 1.49
CA ILE A 111 -8.54 -7.21 0.27
C ILE A 111 -8.68 -8.36 -0.74
N ARG A 112 -9.91 -8.76 -1.03
CA ARG A 112 -10.22 -9.94 -1.88
C ARG A 112 -10.51 -9.61 -3.35
N ARG A 113 -10.92 -8.38 -3.66
CA ARG A 113 -11.16 -7.93 -5.05
C ARG A 113 -9.87 -7.40 -5.66
N ASN A 114 -9.16 -8.29 -6.35
CA ASN A 114 -7.85 -8.00 -6.96
C ASN A 114 -7.84 -8.14 -8.50
N ASP A 115 -8.99 -8.49 -9.09
CA ASP A 115 -9.26 -8.51 -10.53
C ASP A 115 -8.97 -7.16 -11.21
N CYS A 116 -9.09 -6.06 -10.47
CA CYS A 116 -8.77 -4.73 -10.97
C CYS A 116 -7.27 -4.49 -11.22
N LEU A 117 -6.35 -5.28 -10.65
CA LEU A 117 -4.92 -5.00 -10.74
C LEU A 117 -4.38 -5.14 -12.17
N GLU A 118 -4.88 -6.09 -12.95
CA GLU A 118 -4.46 -6.25 -14.35
C GLU A 118 -4.91 -5.07 -15.22
N ARG A 119 -6.07 -4.48 -14.88
CA ARG A 119 -6.62 -3.31 -15.55
C ARG A 119 -5.91 -2.02 -15.16
N LEU A 120 -5.55 -1.87 -13.88
CA LEU A 120 -4.85 -0.68 -13.36
C LEU A 120 -3.36 -0.68 -13.69
N TYR A 121 -2.74 -1.87 -13.73
CA TYR A 121 -1.32 -2.07 -13.97
C TYR A 121 -1.12 -3.01 -15.17
N PRO A 122 -1.50 -2.58 -16.39
CA PRO A 122 -1.31 -3.39 -17.59
C PRO A 122 0.19 -3.52 -17.89
N ILE A 123 0.69 -4.75 -17.92
CA ILE A 123 2.08 -5.02 -18.28
C ILE A 123 2.09 -5.47 -19.75
N PRO A 124 2.85 -4.80 -20.63
CA PRO A 124 2.90 -5.14 -22.05
C PRO A 124 3.44 -6.56 -22.27
N PRO A 125 3.08 -7.20 -23.40
CA PRO A 125 3.61 -8.51 -23.76
C PRO A 125 5.13 -8.45 -23.99
N ARG A 126 5.79 -9.61 -23.99
CA ARG A 126 7.18 -9.69 -24.47
C ARG A 126 7.22 -9.28 -25.93
N ARG A 127 8.26 -8.55 -26.32
CA ARG A 127 8.50 -8.25 -27.72
C ARG A 127 9.43 -9.32 -28.27
N GLU A 128 8.90 -10.18 -29.13
CA GLU A 128 9.72 -11.11 -29.90
C GLU A 128 10.54 -10.30 -30.91
N ASP A 129 11.81 -10.66 -31.08
CA ASP A 129 12.57 -10.25 -32.25
C ASP A 129 11.86 -10.83 -33.50
N PRO A 130 11.51 -10.03 -34.53
CA PRO A 130 10.90 -10.55 -35.75
C PRO A 130 11.83 -11.43 -36.60
N GLU A 131 13.09 -11.64 -36.18
CA GLU A 131 14.12 -12.42 -36.89
C GLU A 131 14.58 -13.65 -36.07
N GLY A 132 13.62 -14.40 -35.53
CA GLY A 132 13.84 -15.77 -35.05
C GLY A 132 13.81 -16.79 -36.19
#